data_AF-A0A165HZ96-F1
#
_entry.id   AF-A0A165HZ96-F1
#
_cell.length_a   1.000
_cell.length_b   1.000
_cell.length_c   1.000
_cell.angle_alpha   90.00
_cell.angle_beta   90.00
_cell.angle_gamma   90.00
#
_symmetry.space_group_name_H-M   'P 1'
#
loop_
_entity.id
_entity.type
_entity.pdbx_description
1 polymer ?
#
loop_
_entity_poly.entity_id
_entity_poly.type
_entity_poly.pdbx_seq_one_letter_code
_entity_poly.pdbx_strand_id
1 'polypeptide(L)'
;TKKKAATDAFGAPAQHAQASRKGKKAWRKHVDIGEVEQGLEELREEIRTTGGPLHEKSDKELFMVDLTGNENALSVRKKLGKPLKSLEILHQRSAVPAVFSRPPKPASQHVTRKAKDDLRRKAGVHALFADGGKAEVTEAVKHAGGYDVWSGPTRDSELEKLTEEGWDFVGHVVRKKELKRPRHETIPGSISLPAILPPHAGQSYNPTMETHHALLLQEHQKETAKAAE
;
A
#
# COMPACT_ATOMS: atom_id res chain seq x y z
N THR A 1 1.14 41.24 -12.47
CA THR A 1 1.78 40.23 -11.59
C THR A 1 3.14 39.89 -12.15
N LYS A 2 4.24 40.20 -11.44
CA LYS A 2 5.61 40.04 -11.95
C LYS A 2 6.01 38.55 -11.83
N LYS A 3 6.23 37.85 -12.94
CA LYS A 3 6.68 36.45 -12.94
C LYS A 3 8.04 36.37 -12.22
N LYS A 4 8.14 35.57 -11.16
CA LYS A 4 9.41 35.30 -10.47
C LYS A 4 10.35 34.57 -11.42
N ALA A 5 11.61 34.97 -11.44
CA ALA A 5 12.66 34.26 -12.17
C ALA A 5 12.90 32.87 -11.58
N ALA A 6 13.16 31.89 -12.44
CA ALA A 6 13.55 30.55 -12.04
C ALA A 6 14.84 30.63 -11.22
N THR A 7 14.84 29.99 -10.06
CA THR A 7 16.03 29.77 -9.23
C THR A 7 16.69 28.48 -9.69
N ASP A 8 17.98 28.51 -10.01
CA ASP A 8 18.72 27.29 -10.36
C ASP A 8 18.74 26.33 -9.17
N ALA A 9 18.49 25.05 -9.46
CA ALA A 9 18.44 23.97 -8.47
C ALA A 9 19.79 23.76 -7.74
N PHE A 10 20.91 24.20 -8.34
CA PHE A 10 22.27 23.84 -7.92
C PHE A 10 23.09 24.99 -7.30
N GLY A 11 22.47 26.08 -6.84
CA GLY A 11 23.13 27.02 -5.90
C GLY A 11 23.51 28.42 -6.39
N ALA A 12 22.98 28.86 -7.55
CA ALA A 12 22.80 30.26 -8.00
C ALA A 12 24.08 31.08 -8.40
N PRO A 13 24.00 32.06 -9.34
CA PRO A 13 22.86 32.93 -9.63
C PRO A 13 22.18 32.71 -10.99
N ALA A 14 20.93 32.23 -10.94
CA ALA A 14 20.02 32.23 -12.07
C ALA A 14 19.46 33.64 -12.35
N GLN A 15 19.36 34.01 -13.63
CA GLN A 15 18.14 34.70 -14.07
C GLN A 15 17.86 34.52 -15.57
N HIS A 16 17.22 33.41 -15.92
CA HIS A 16 16.62 33.21 -17.23
C HIS A 16 15.16 33.64 -17.23
N ALA A 17 14.87 34.80 -17.84
CA ALA A 17 13.62 35.05 -18.56
C ALA A 17 13.79 36.26 -19.49
N GLN A 18 13.91 35.97 -20.80
CA GLN A 18 13.61 36.83 -21.97
C GLN A 18 14.72 37.81 -22.46
N ALA A 19 14.81 38.23 -23.75
CA ALA A 19 14.07 37.87 -24.99
C ALA A 19 14.95 37.82 -26.27
N SER A 20 16.24 38.20 -26.22
CA SER A 20 17.09 38.28 -27.42
C SER A 20 18.54 37.96 -27.07
N ARG A 21 19.21 37.20 -27.95
CA ARG A 21 20.65 36.89 -27.87
C ARG A 21 21.47 37.77 -28.80
N LYS A 22 20.89 38.87 -29.31
CA LYS A 22 21.57 39.74 -30.27
C LYS A 22 22.65 40.59 -29.56
N GLY A 23 23.90 40.31 -29.88
CA GLY A 23 25.07 41.07 -29.45
C GLY A 23 25.78 40.52 -28.20
N LYS A 24 27.03 40.96 -28.01
CA LYS A 24 27.97 40.44 -26.99
C LYS A 24 27.44 40.57 -25.55
N LYS A 25 26.76 41.68 -25.23
CA LYS A 25 26.22 41.93 -23.89
C LYS A 25 25.08 40.96 -23.54
N ALA A 26 24.20 40.67 -24.50
CA ALA A 26 23.09 39.74 -24.32
C ALA A 26 23.58 38.29 -24.22
N TRP A 27 24.58 37.91 -25.03
CA TRP A 27 25.19 36.58 -24.98
C TRP A 27 25.80 36.29 -23.60
N ARG A 28 26.54 37.24 -23.01
CA ARG A 28 27.08 37.11 -21.65
C ARG A 28 26.04 36.93 -20.53
N LYS A 29 24.77 37.23 -20.78
CA LYS A 29 23.70 37.25 -19.76
C LYS A 29 22.64 36.17 -19.93
N HIS A 30 22.48 35.65 -21.14
CA HIS A 30 21.37 34.74 -21.49
C HIS A 30 21.84 33.46 -22.21
N VAL A 31 23.13 33.12 -22.10
CA VAL A 31 23.60 31.79 -22.51
C VAL A 31 23.13 30.80 -21.47
N ASP A 32 22.46 29.77 -21.94
CA ASP A 32 22.10 28.61 -21.14
C ASP A 32 23.32 27.68 -21.07
N ILE A 33 23.78 27.40 -19.86
CA ILE A 33 24.85 26.44 -19.53
C ILE A 33 24.28 25.33 -18.64
N GLY A 34 22.96 25.32 -18.42
CA GLY A 34 22.30 24.39 -17.50
C GLY A 34 22.56 22.92 -17.86
N GLU A 35 22.57 22.59 -19.14
CA GLU A 35 22.90 21.24 -19.62
C GLU A 35 24.33 20.82 -19.23
N VAL A 36 25.30 21.73 -19.39
CA VAL A 36 26.70 21.45 -19.07
C VAL A 36 26.90 21.36 -17.55
N GLU A 37 26.25 22.24 -16.78
CA GLU A 37 26.30 22.20 -15.32
C GLU A 37 25.65 20.93 -14.76
N GLN A 38 24.50 20.54 -15.32
CA GLN A 38 23.80 19.31 -14.97
C GLN A 38 24.69 18.09 -15.27
N GLY A 39 25.27 18.00 -16.47
CA GLY A 39 26.18 16.89 -16.81
C GLY A 39 27.41 16.83 -15.90
N LEU A 40 27.96 17.98 -15.48
CA LEU A 40 29.07 18.02 -14.51
C LEU A 40 28.64 17.59 -13.11
N GLU A 41 27.41 17.91 -12.68
CA GLU A 41 26.92 17.46 -11.37
C GLU A 41 26.55 15.97 -11.38
N GLU A 42 25.94 15.47 -12.45
CA GLU A 42 25.69 14.03 -12.65
C GLU A 42 27.00 13.23 -12.57
N LEU A 43 28.06 13.70 -13.24
CA LEU A 43 29.39 13.08 -13.15
C LEU A 43 29.93 13.10 -11.71
N ARG A 44 29.76 14.21 -10.97
CA ARG A 44 30.17 14.27 -9.55
C ARG A 44 29.33 13.32 -8.67
N GLU A 45 28.04 13.19 -8.93
CA GLU A 45 27.17 12.24 -8.24
C GLU A 45 27.58 10.79 -8.52
N GLU A 46 27.92 10.45 -9.76
CA GLU A 46 28.48 9.15 -10.14
C GLU A 46 29.80 8.88 -9.40
N ILE A 47 30.71 9.87 -9.33
CA ILE A 47 31.95 9.74 -8.55
C ILE A 47 31.65 9.50 -7.06
N ARG A 48 30.70 10.22 -6.47
CA ARG A 48 30.35 10.07 -5.04
C ARG A 48 29.70 8.71 -4.72
N THR A 49 28.80 8.26 -5.58
CA THR A 49 27.99 7.04 -5.35
C THR A 49 28.73 5.77 -5.75
N THR A 50 29.35 5.81 -6.93
CA THR A 50 29.90 4.65 -7.62
C THR A 50 31.42 4.65 -7.53
N GLY A 51 32.07 5.78 -7.28
CA GLY A 51 33.54 5.89 -7.16
C GLY A 51 34.25 6.21 -8.48
N GLY A 52 33.51 6.52 -9.54
CA GLY A 52 34.02 6.88 -10.87
C GLY A 52 32.90 6.85 -11.93
N PRO A 53 33.12 7.41 -13.13
CA PRO A 53 32.12 7.43 -14.20
C PRO A 53 31.69 6.02 -14.60
N LEU A 54 30.38 5.82 -14.81
CA LEU A 54 29.85 4.47 -15.06
C LEU A 54 30.41 3.84 -16.35
N HIS A 55 30.68 4.67 -17.37
CA HIS A 55 31.14 4.24 -18.70
C HIS A 55 32.61 3.81 -18.75
N GLU A 56 33.43 4.19 -17.77
CA GLU A 56 34.85 3.78 -17.69
C GLU A 56 35.03 2.44 -16.96
N LYS A 57 34.01 2.01 -16.21
CA LYS A 57 34.06 0.78 -15.41
C LYS A 57 33.90 -0.45 -16.29
N SER A 58 34.62 -1.50 -15.95
CA SER A 58 34.49 -2.77 -16.65
C SER A 58 33.20 -3.50 -16.27
N ASP A 59 32.59 -4.21 -17.22
CA ASP A 59 31.38 -5.01 -16.97
C ASP A 59 31.54 -6.02 -15.83
N LYS A 60 32.77 -6.49 -15.60
CA LYS A 60 33.11 -7.43 -14.51
C LYS A 60 32.93 -6.82 -13.12
N GLU A 61 33.07 -5.51 -12.98
CA GLU A 61 32.83 -4.79 -11.72
C GLU A 61 31.36 -4.43 -11.54
N LEU A 62 30.64 -4.19 -12.65
CA LEU A 62 29.23 -3.79 -12.63
C LEU A 62 28.30 -4.99 -12.43
N PHE A 63 28.65 -6.14 -12.99
CA PHE A 63 27.78 -7.30 -13.04
C PHE A 63 28.46 -8.51 -12.42
N MET A 64 27.68 -9.27 -11.65
CA MET A 64 28.04 -10.62 -11.23
C MET A 64 27.07 -11.62 -11.84
N VAL A 65 27.61 -12.69 -12.41
CA VAL A 65 26.80 -13.78 -12.95
C VAL A 65 26.53 -14.76 -11.82
N ASP A 66 25.36 -14.65 -11.19
CA ASP A 66 24.90 -15.62 -10.21
C ASP A 66 24.40 -16.87 -10.93
N LEU A 67 25.25 -17.91 -10.93
CA LEU A 67 24.92 -19.24 -11.47
C LEU A 67 24.26 -20.14 -10.43
N THR A 68 24.12 -19.67 -9.19
CA THR A 68 23.62 -20.46 -8.08
C THR A 68 22.17 -20.10 -7.76
N GLY A 69 21.30 -21.11 -7.74
CA GLY A 69 19.92 -20.93 -7.32
C GLY A 69 19.85 -20.71 -5.80
N ASN A 70 19.19 -19.64 -5.35
CA ASN A 70 18.94 -19.39 -3.94
C ASN A 70 18.08 -20.51 -3.31
N GLU A 71 18.69 -21.55 -2.74
CA GLU A 71 18.00 -22.65 -2.03
C GLU A 71 17.11 -22.14 -0.88
N ASN A 72 17.50 -21.01 -0.30
CA ASN A 72 16.77 -20.33 0.77
C ASN A 72 15.48 -19.63 0.31
N ALA A 73 15.33 -19.30 -0.97
CA ALA A 73 14.08 -18.71 -1.48
C ALA A 73 12.93 -19.73 -1.48
N LEU A 74 13.24 -21.01 -1.68
CA LEU A 74 12.27 -22.11 -1.57
C LEU A 74 11.89 -22.39 -0.11
N SER A 75 12.81 -22.21 0.84
CA SER A 75 12.50 -22.41 2.27
C SER A 75 11.59 -21.31 2.82
N VAL A 76 11.69 -20.07 2.33
CA VAL A 76 10.74 -18.99 2.63
C VAL A 76 9.32 -19.32 2.13
N ARG A 77 9.20 -19.93 0.94
CA ARG A 77 7.90 -20.40 0.42
C ARG A 77 7.33 -21.56 1.23
N LYS A 78 8.16 -22.47 1.75
CA LYS A 78 7.74 -23.57 2.64
C LYS A 78 7.30 -23.09 4.03
N LYS A 79 7.72 -21.90 4.48
CA LYS A 79 7.30 -21.28 5.76
C LYS A 79 5.96 -20.54 5.68
N LEU A 80 5.37 -20.38 4.50
CA LEU A 80 3.99 -19.94 4.34
C LEU A 80 3.06 -21.13 4.62
N GLY A 81 3.02 -21.58 5.88
CA GLY A 81 2.02 -22.51 6.40
C GLY A 81 0.63 -21.88 6.47
N LYS A 82 0.24 -21.13 5.44
CA LYS A 82 -1.12 -20.64 5.28
C LYS A 82 -1.95 -21.85 4.89
N PRO A 83 -2.92 -22.26 5.74
CA PRO A 83 -3.85 -23.31 5.32
C PRO A 83 -4.59 -22.83 4.07
N LEU A 84 -5.15 -23.78 3.30
CA LEU A 84 -6.00 -23.45 2.16
C LEU A 84 -7.02 -22.37 2.57
N LYS A 85 -7.30 -21.40 1.69
CA LYS A 85 -8.17 -20.26 2.00
C LYS A 85 -9.54 -20.69 2.55
N SER A 86 -10.05 -21.84 2.11
CA SER A 86 -11.25 -22.47 2.65
C SER A 86 -11.12 -22.86 4.14
N LEU A 87 -10.00 -23.48 4.53
CA LEU A 87 -9.70 -23.83 5.90
C LEU A 87 -9.40 -22.59 6.76
N GLU A 88 -8.75 -21.58 6.20
CA GLU A 88 -8.52 -20.29 6.87
C GLU A 88 -9.84 -19.61 7.22
N ILE A 89 -10.80 -19.54 6.28
CA ILE A 89 -12.15 -19.00 6.50
C ILE A 89 -12.89 -19.80 7.57
N LEU A 90 -12.75 -21.14 7.58
CA LEU A 90 -13.35 -22.00 8.61
C LEU A 90 -12.68 -21.87 9.99
N HIS A 91 -11.42 -21.46 10.07
CA HIS A 91 -10.71 -21.19 11.32
C HIS A 91 -10.94 -19.78 11.85
N GLN A 92 -11.28 -18.81 10.98
CA GLN A 92 -11.61 -17.42 11.35
C GLN A 92 -13.00 -17.26 11.98
N ARG A 93 -13.72 -18.35 12.28
CA ARG A 93 -14.89 -18.28 13.16
C ARG A 93 -14.41 -17.94 14.58
N SER A 94 -14.95 -16.84 15.12
CA SER A 94 -14.75 -16.26 16.46
C SER A 94 -13.78 -16.97 17.42
N ALA A 95 -12.90 -16.20 18.08
CA ALA A 95 -12.04 -16.69 19.18
C ALA A 95 -12.81 -17.33 20.35
N VAL A 96 -14.13 -17.15 20.38
CA VAL A 96 -15.04 -17.84 21.31
C VAL A 96 -15.28 -19.27 20.81
N PRO A 97 -14.92 -20.31 21.58
CA PRO A 97 -15.20 -21.69 21.20
C PRO A 97 -16.71 -21.91 21.07
N ALA A 98 -17.11 -22.72 20.09
CA ALA A 98 -18.52 -23.04 19.88
C ALA A 98 -19.16 -23.61 21.16
N VAL A 99 -20.36 -23.16 21.49
CA VAL A 99 -21.14 -23.71 22.59
C VAL A 99 -21.64 -25.09 22.17
N PHE A 100 -21.01 -26.15 22.70
CA PHE A 100 -21.46 -27.51 22.45
C PHE A 100 -22.68 -27.82 23.33
N SER A 101 -23.76 -28.33 22.74
CA SER A 101 -25.00 -28.72 23.44
C SER A 101 -24.78 -29.85 24.46
N ARG A 102 -23.67 -30.59 24.33
CA ARG A 102 -23.15 -31.49 25.35
C ARG A 102 -21.72 -31.09 25.68
N PRO A 103 -21.32 -31.04 26.96
CA PRO A 103 -19.92 -30.86 27.29
C PRO A 103 -19.12 -31.99 26.63
N PRO A 104 -18.02 -31.67 25.90
CA PRO A 104 -17.17 -32.71 25.35
C PRO A 104 -16.71 -33.59 26.51
N LYS A 105 -16.74 -34.91 26.33
CA LYS A 105 -16.15 -35.84 27.32
C LYS A 105 -14.74 -35.33 27.58
N PRO A 106 -14.34 -35.03 28.84
CA PRO A 106 -12.98 -34.62 29.10
C PRO A 106 -12.10 -35.71 28.52
N ALA A 107 -11.21 -35.34 27.59
CA ALA A 107 -10.14 -36.23 27.20
C ALA A 107 -9.49 -36.67 28.51
N SER A 108 -9.45 -37.97 28.76
CA SER A 108 -8.93 -38.58 29.98
C SER A 108 -7.43 -38.30 30.08
N GLN A 109 -7.07 -37.05 30.36
CA GLN A 109 -5.74 -36.68 30.77
C GLN A 109 -5.65 -37.11 32.22
N HIS A 110 -4.83 -38.14 32.47
CA HIS A 110 -4.40 -38.52 33.81
C HIS A 110 -3.58 -37.37 34.40
N VAL A 111 -4.26 -36.33 34.89
CA VAL A 111 -3.63 -35.26 35.67
C VAL A 111 -3.31 -35.85 37.03
N THR A 112 -2.03 -35.85 37.39
CA THR A 112 -1.59 -36.37 38.69
C THR A 112 -2.23 -35.57 39.82
N ARG A 113 -2.51 -36.22 40.94
CA ARG A 113 -3.16 -35.58 42.10
C ARG A 113 -2.45 -34.31 42.55
N LYS A 114 -1.11 -34.29 42.47
CA LYS A 114 -0.28 -33.11 42.76
C LYS A 114 -0.53 -31.96 41.79
N ALA A 115 -0.58 -32.22 40.48
CA ALA A 115 -0.87 -31.19 39.49
C ALA A 115 -2.27 -30.60 39.66
N LYS A 116 -3.25 -31.42 40.08
CA LYS A 116 -4.60 -30.95 40.40
C LYS A 116 -4.61 -30.06 41.64
N ASP A 117 -3.90 -30.42 42.71
CA ASP A 117 -3.84 -29.60 43.93
C ASP A 117 -3.07 -28.29 43.72
N ASP A 118 -2.01 -28.29 42.91
CA ASP A 118 -1.28 -27.07 42.55
C ASP A 118 -2.12 -26.12 41.70
N LEU A 119 -2.94 -26.66 40.78
CA LEU A 119 -3.87 -25.83 40.00
C LEU A 119 -4.92 -25.18 40.91
N ARG A 120 -5.43 -25.92 41.90
CA ARG A 120 -6.40 -25.40 42.87
C ARG A 120 -5.80 -24.32 43.76
N ARG A 121 -4.52 -24.46 44.14
CA ARG A 121 -3.76 -23.40 44.85
C ARG A 121 -3.60 -22.16 43.99
N LYS A 122 -3.17 -22.32 42.74
CA LYS A 122 -2.98 -21.20 41.80
C LYS A 122 -4.29 -20.48 41.44
N ALA A 123 -5.39 -21.22 41.39
CA ALA A 123 -6.72 -20.66 41.17
C ALA A 123 -7.33 -20.01 42.42
N GLY A 124 -6.62 -20.00 43.57
CA GLY A 124 -7.11 -19.41 44.82
C GLY A 124 -8.22 -20.20 45.51
N VAL A 125 -8.59 -21.37 44.99
CA VAL A 125 -9.64 -22.26 45.53
C VAL A 125 -9.02 -23.27 46.50
N HIS A 126 -8.14 -22.79 47.38
CA HIS A 126 -7.61 -23.59 48.47
C HIS A 126 -8.58 -23.56 49.64
N ALA A 127 -8.69 -24.67 50.38
CA ALA A 127 -9.71 -24.95 51.38
C ALA A 127 -9.71 -24.03 52.62
N LEU A 128 -8.95 -22.93 52.60
CA LEU A 128 -8.95 -21.89 53.63
C LEU A 128 -10.12 -20.90 53.50
N PHE A 129 -10.85 -20.93 52.38
CA PHE A 129 -12.12 -20.21 52.19
C PHE A 129 -13.26 -21.17 51.84
N ALA A 130 -13.29 -22.34 52.47
CA ALA A 130 -14.41 -23.28 52.37
C ALA A 130 -15.58 -22.90 53.31
N ASP A 131 -15.87 -21.61 53.46
CA ASP A 131 -17.22 -21.20 53.85
C ASP A 131 -18.06 -21.19 52.57
N GLY A 132 -19.07 -22.06 52.55
CA GLY A 132 -19.97 -22.32 51.41
C GLY A 132 -20.90 -21.16 51.05
N GLY A 133 -20.42 -19.92 51.14
CA GLY A 133 -21.09 -18.75 50.60
C GLY A 133 -20.94 -18.73 49.08
N LYS A 134 -22.01 -19.02 48.36
CA LYS A 134 -22.09 -18.72 46.92
C LYS A 134 -21.84 -17.21 46.77
N ALA A 135 -20.67 -16.83 46.26
CA ALA A 135 -20.40 -15.45 45.91
C ALA A 135 -21.43 -15.02 44.87
N GLU A 136 -22.34 -14.12 45.25
CA GLU A 136 -23.31 -13.58 44.33
C GLU A 136 -22.58 -12.83 43.21
N VAL A 137 -23.02 -13.10 41.99
CA VAL A 137 -22.46 -12.52 40.78
C VAL A 137 -22.64 -11.00 40.84
N THR A 138 -21.56 -10.24 40.60
CA THR A 138 -21.57 -8.78 40.65
C THR A 138 -22.60 -8.19 39.69
N GLU A 139 -23.18 -7.04 40.04
CA GLU A 139 -24.21 -6.37 39.23
C GLU A 139 -23.75 -6.13 37.79
N ALA A 140 -22.47 -5.81 37.58
CA ALA A 140 -21.86 -5.67 36.26
C ALA A 140 -22.01 -6.92 35.38
N VAL A 141 -21.94 -8.12 35.96
CA VAL A 141 -22.15 -9.39 35.23
C VAL A 141 -23.63 -9.68 35.02
N LYS A 142 -24.53 -9.19 35.89
CA LYS A 142 -25.99 -9.25 35.67
C LYS A 142 -26.42 -8.37 34.50
N HIS A 143 -25.72 -7.26 34.26
CA HIS A 143 -25.96 -6.35 33.14
C HIS A 143 -25.17 -6.72 31.86
N ALA A 144 -24.23 -7.67 31.94
CA ALA A 144 -23.47 -8.15 30.80
C ALA A 144 -24.36 -9.08 29.94
N GLY A 145 -24.89 -8.56 28.82
CA GLY A 145 -25.69 -9.35 27.88
C GLY A 145 -26.67 -8.54 27.03
N GLY A 146 -26.92 -7.27 27.37
CA GLY A 146 -27.79 -6.38 26.58
C GLY A 146 -27.14 -5.73 25.37
N TYR A 147 -25.86 -6.00 25.10
CA TYR A 147 -25.12 -5.40 23.99
C TYR A 147 -25.17 -6.30 22.75
N ASP A 148 -25.99 -5.92 21.78
CA ASP A 148 -26.07 -6.60 20.48
C ASP A 148 -24.99 -6.09 19.52
N VAL A 149 -24.07 -6.96 19.14
CA VAL A 149 -22.93 -6.66 18.26
C VAL A 149 -23.38 -6.40 16.80
N TRP A 150 -24.58 -6.84 16.43
CA TRP A 150 -25.18 -6.61 15.10
C TRP A 150 -26.07 -5.38 15.06
N SER A 151 -26.43 -4.83 16.23
CA SER A 151 -26.93 -3.46 16.27
C SER A 151 -25.81 -2.56 15.79
N GLY A 152 -26.09 -1.70 14.80
CA GLY A 152 -25.12 -0.70 14.35
C GLY A 152 -24.61 0.09 15.56
N PRO A 153 -23.39 0.66 15.52
CA PRO A 153 -22.83 1.35 16.68
C PRO A 153 -23.89 2.31 17.21
N THR A 154 -24.32 2.09 18.45
CA THR A 154 -25.23 3.02 19.12
C THR A 154 -24.51 4.35 19.10
N ARG A 155 -24.88 5.21 18.16
CA ARG A 155 -24.49 6.61 18.18
C ARG A 155 -25.04 7.10 19.49
N ASP A 156 -24.15 7.32 20.44
CA ASP A 156 -24.51 7.85 21.74
C ASP A 156 -25.28 9.14 21.45
N SER A 157 -26.61 9.06 21.58
CA SER A 157 -27.50 10.15 21.18
C SER A 157 -27.29 11.40 22.04
N GLU A 158 -26.53 11.23 23.12
CA GLU A 158 -26.03 12.25 24.02
C GLU A 158 -24.82 12.99 23.43
N LEU A 159 -23.92 12.30 22.71
CA LEU A 159 -22.83 12.95 21.97
C LEU A 159 -23.38 13.81 20.82
N GLU A 160 -24.39 13.36 20.09
CA GLU A 160 -24.96 14.13 18.97
C GLU A 160 -25.70 15.41 19.40
N LYS A 161 -26.05 15.53 20.70
CA LYS A 161 -26.76 16.69 21.27
C LYS A 161 -25.83 17.73 21.91
N LEU A 162 -24.52 17.51 21.92
CA LEU A 162 -23.57 18.46 22.48
C LEU A 162 -23.61 19.78 21.68
N THR A 163 -23.59 20.91 22.38
CA THR A 163 -23.35 22.25 21.82
C THR A 163 -21.86 22.44 21.50
N GLU A 164 -21.51 23.42 20.66
CA GLU A 164 -20.12 23.67 20.19
C GLU A 164 -19.08 23.68 21.35
N GLU A 165 -19.44 24.23 22.50
CA GLU A 165 -18.60 24.26 23.71
C GLU A 165 -18.40 22.88 24.37
N GLY A 166 -19.40 22.00 24.32
CA GLY A 166 -19.29 20.62 24.80
C GLY A 166 -18.42 19.76 23.89
N TRP A 167 -18.33 20.12 22.60
CA TRP A 167 -17.46 19.45 21.64
C TRP A 167 -15.98 19.81 21.79
N ASP A 168 -15.66 21.00 22.28
CA ASP A 168 -14.28 21.42 22.56
C ASP A 168 -13.67 20.64 23.74
N PHE A 169 -14.50 20.20 24.69
CA PHE A 169 -14.08 19.41 25.86
C PHE A 169 -13.76 17.94 25.54
N VAL A 170 -14.48 17.31 24.60
CA VAL A 170 -14.32 15.88 24.25
C VAL A 170 -13.05 15.61 23.43
N GLY A 171 -12.44 16.65 22.85
CA GLY A 171 -11.19 16.57 22.12
C GLY A 171 -11.30 15.83 20.77
N HIS A 172 -10.36 16.10 19.86
CA HIS A 172 -10.36 15.54 18.50
C HIS A 172 -10.11 14.01 18.44
N VAL A 173 -9.83 13.36 19.57
CA VAL A 173 -9.46 11.94 19.67
C VAL A 173 -10.65 11.01 19.45
N VAL A 174 -11.86 11.43 19.79
CA VAL A 174 -13.09 10.63 19.60
C VAL A 174 -13.61 10.71 18.16
N ARG A 175 -13.13 11.68 17.36
CA ARG A 175 -13.51 11.82 15.95
C ARG A 175 -12.72 10.85 15.09
N LYS A 176 -13.36 9.78 14.59
CA LYS A 176 -12.82 9.04 13.44
C LYS A 176 -12.77 9.99 12.24
N LYS A 177 -11.58 10.51 11.92
CA LYS A 177 -11.39 11.41 10.79
C LYS A 177 -11.77 10.69 9.49
N GLU A 178 -12.71 11.25 8.75
CA GLU A 178 -13.04 10.76 7.41
C GLU A 178 -11.82 10.97 6.51
N LEU A 179 -11.22 9.86 6.05
CA LEU A 179 -10.08 9.91 5.15
C LEU A 179 -10.56 10.36 3.76
N LYS A 180 -10.06 11.51 3.30
CA LYS A 180 -10.27 11.96 1.93
C LYS A 180 -9.53 11.00 0.99
N ARG A 181 -10.25 10.39 0.06
CA ARG A 181 -9.65 9.54 -0.98
C ARG A 181 -8.78 10.41 -1.91
N PRO A 182 -7.54 10.02 -2.24
CA PRO A 182 -6.75 10.73 -3.23
C PRO A 182 -7.48 10.71 -4.57
N ARG A 183 -7.64 11.88 -5.20
CA ARG A 183 -8.18 11.99 -6.56
C ARG A 183 -7.02 11.87 -7.53
N HIS A 184 -7.02 10.83 -8.35
CA HIS A 184 -6.08 10.69 -9.46
C HIS A 184 -6.70 11.33 -10.71
N GLU A 185 -6.11 12.43 -11.20
CA GLU A 185 -6.62 13.15 -12.38
C GLU A 185 -6.53 12.32 -13.67
N THR A 186 -5.58 11.39 -13.72
CA THR A 186 -5.25 10.61 -14.92
C THR A 186 -6.06 9.31 -15.05
N ILE A 187 -6.82 8.92 -14.02
CA ILE A 187 -7.55 7.65 -14.03
C ILE A 187 -9.01 7.94 -14.40
N PRO A 188 -9.47 7.55 -15.60
CA PRO A 188 -10.88 7.69 -15.95
C PRO A 188 -11.72 6.80 -15.02
N GLY A 189 -12.86 7.32 -14.55
CA GLY A 189 -13.74 6.63 -13.60
C GLY A 189 -14.41 5.35 -14.16
N SER A 190 -14.41 5.17 -15.48
CA SER A 190 -14.88 3.97 -16.15
C SER A 190 -14.05 3.71 -17.41
N ILE A 191 -13.40 2.55 -17.48
CA ILE A 191 -12.65 2.11 -18.67
C ILE A 191 -13.59 1.21 -19.48
N SER A 192 -14.25 1.78 -20.50
CA SER A 192 -15.09 1.02 -21.44
C SER A 192 -14.24 0.60 -22.65
N LEU A 193 -13.30 -0.31 -22.42
CA LEU A 193 -12.54 -0.94 -23.50
C LEU A 193 -13.04 -2.38 -23.66
N PRO A 194 -13.26 -2.85 -24.90
CA PRO A 194 -13.58 -4.25 -25.13
C PRO A 194 -12.42 -5.13 -24.64
N ALA A 195 -12.74 -6.33 -24.15
CA ALA A 195 -11.72 -7.26 -23.63
C ALA A 195 -10.67 -7.64 -24.68
N ILE A 196 -11.04 -7.58 -25.97
CA ILE A 196 -10.18 -7.88 -27.11
C ILE A 196 -10.48 -6.85 -28.20
N LEU A 197 -9.42 -6.25 -28.76
CA LEU A 197 -9.54 -5.43 -29.96
C LEU A 197 -9.51 -6.36 -31.18
N PRO A 198 -10.57 -6.38 -32.03
CA PRO A 198 -10.55 -7.19 -33.24
C PRO A 198 -9.48 -6.67 -34.21
N PRO A 199 -8.71 -7.56 -34.86
CA PRO A 199 -7.72 -7.15 -35.86
C PRO A 199 -8.41 -6.55 -37.10
N HIS A 200 -7.71 -5.65 -37.79
CA HIS A 200 -8.20 -5.09 -39.05
C HIS A 200 -8.25 -6.17 -40.13
N ALA A 201 -9.29 -6.17 -40.97
CA ALA A 201 -9.52 -7.21 -41.98
C ALA A 201 -8.35 -7.37 -42.98
N GLY A 202 -7.63 -6.28 -43.27
CA GLY A 202 -6.44 -6.27 -44.13
C GLY A 202 -5.23 -7.04 -43.57
N GLN A 203 -5.24 -7.45 -42.30
CA GLN A 203 -4.18 -8.27 -41.67
C GLN A 203 -4.38 -9.77 -41.85
N SER A 204 -5.48 -10.19 -42.49
CA SER A 204 -5.72 -11.60 -42.80
C SER A 204 -4.71 -12.09 -43.85
N TYR A 205 -4.49 -13.42 -43.91
CA TYR A 205 -3.56 -14.03 -44.86
C TYR A 205 -3.97 -13.82 -46.33
N ASN A 206 -5.27 -13.65 -46.59
CA ASN A 206 -5.83 -13.40 -47.92
C ASN A 206 -6.85 -12.25 -47.86
N PRO A 207 -6.40 -10.99 -47.73
CA PRO A 207 -7.29 -9.85 -47.64
C PRO A 207 -7.80 -9.44 -49.03
N THR A 208 -8.94 -8.77 -49.09
CA THR A 208 -9.34 -8.08 -50.33
C THR A 208 -8.38 -6.91 -50.60
N MET A 209 -8.15 -6.59 -51.88
CA MET A 209 -7.27 -5.48 -52.25
C MET A 209 -7.64 -4.17 -51.56
N GLU A 210 -8.95 -3.88 -51.45
CA GLU A 210 -9.46 -2.68 -50.79
C GLU A 210 -9.11 -2.65 -49.30
N THR A 211 -9.30 -3.76 -48.57
CA THR A 211 -9.05 -3.82 -47.12
C THR A 211 -7.56 -3.77 -46.79
N HIS A 212 -6.72 -4.36 -47.64
CA HIS A 212 -5.26 -4.28 -47.53
C HIS A 212 -4.74 -2.86 -47.78
N HIS A 213 -5.22 -2.19 -48.83
CA HIS A 213 -4.84 -0.80 -49.10
C HIS A 213 -5.29 0.15 -48.00
N ALA A 214 -6.50 -0.04 -47.46
CA ALA A 214 -7.00 0.75 -46.34
C ALA A 214 -6.11 0.62 -45.09
N LEU A 215 -5.60 -0.59 -44.81
CA LEU A 215 -4.65 -0.82 -43.71
C LEU A 215 -3.35 -0.04 -43.92
N LEU A 216 -2.76 -0.15 -45.12
CA LEU A 216 -1.49 0.51 -45.44
C LEU A 216 -1.61 2.03 -45.32
N LEU A 217 -2.72 2.62 -45.80
CA LEU A 217 -2.97 4.05 -45.68
C LEU A 217 -3.10 4.48 -44.21
N GLN A 218 -3.79 3.70 -43.39
CA GLN A 218 -3.94 4.00 -41.97
C GLN A 218 -2.59 3.98 -41.23
N GLU A 219 -1.76 2.97 -41.46
CA GLU A 219 -0.43 2.87 -40.84
C GLU A 219 0.52 3.95 -41.37
N HIS A 220 0.46 4.26 -42.67
CA HIS A 220 1.20 5.39 -43.24
C HIS A 220 0.85 6.71 -42.53
N GLN A 221 -0.44 7.00 -42.34
CA GLN A 221 -0.87 8.21 -41.63
C GLN A 221 -0.33 8.26 -40.19
N LYS A 222 -0.38 7.13 -39.47
CA LYS A 222 0.18 7.05 -38.11
C LYS A 222 1.67 7.36 -38.07
N GLU A 223 2.44 6.80 -39.00
CA GLU A 223 3.88 7.05 -39.07
C GLU A 223 4.19 8.49 -39.48
N THR A 224 3.42 9.09 -40.41
CA THR A 224 3.58 10.51 -40.76
C THR A 224 3.27 11.43 -39.59
N ALA A 225 2.28 11.09 -38.75
CA ALA A 225 1.95 11.88 -37.56
C ALA A 225 3.05 11.79 -36.50
N LYS A 226 3.58 10.59 -36.24
CA LYS A 226 4.73 10.38 -35.32
C LYS A 226 5.99 11.08 -35.79
N ALA A 227 6.24 11.12 -37.11
CA ALA A 227 7.40 11.79 -37.66
C ALA A 227 7.29 13.33 -37.62
N ALA A 228 6.06 13.86 -37.49
CA ALA A 228 5.79 15.29 -37.40
C ALA A 228 5.77 15.81 -35.95
N GLU A 229 5.51 14.94 -34.98
CA GLU A 229 5.60 15.19 -33.53
C GLU A 229 7.06 15.21 -33.06
#